data_AF-A0A1F9VPI3-F1
#
_entry.id   AF-A0A1F9VPI3-F1
#
_cell.length_a   1.000
_cell.length_b   1.000
_cell.length_c   1.000
_cell.angle_alpha   90.00
_cell.angle_beta   90.00
_cell.angle_gamma   90.00
#
_symmetry.space_group_name_H-M   'P 1'
#
loop_
_entity.id
_entity.type
_entity.pdbx_description
1 polymer ?
#
loop_
_entity_poly.entity_id
_entity_poly.type
_entity_poly.pdbx_seq_one_letter_code
_entity_poly.pdbx_strand_id
1 'polypeptide(L)'
;MSDVNSDFSDFVAALNRNRVEFVIVGAFSLAFLGYPRATGDIDFWIRPTASNAEAVLRALKDFGFKSLGITKDDILSGKVIQMGFPPVRIDLLTKLDGVTAEEIWGNRQEGPFGEHAVFYLGKDTFI
;
A
#
# COMPACT_ATOMS: atom_id res chain seq x y z
N MET A 1 3.88 -17.86 -10.06
CA MET A 1 4.05 -16.42 -9.78
C MET A 1 5.17 -16.31 -8.77
N SER A 2 6.15 -15.47 -9.10
CA SER A 2 7.44 -15.28 -8.43
C SER A 2 7.33 -15.08 -6.93
N ASP A 3 8.30 -15.64 -6.19
CA ASP A 3 8.47 -15.45 -4.74
C ASP A 3 8.41 -13.96 -4.39
N VAL A 4 7.31 -13.56 -3.74
CA VAL A 4 7.19 -12.23 -3.14
C VAL A 4 8.00 -12.24 -1.85
N ASN A 5 8.70 -11.14 -1.56
CA ASN A 5 9.42 -11.01 -0.29
C ASN A 5 8.48 -11.25 0.90
N SER A 6 8.91 -12.05 1.88
CA SER A 6 8.08 -12.42 3.04
C SER A 6 7.56 -11.22 3.80
N ASP A 7 8.36 -10.16 3.96
CA ASP A 7 7.96 -8.97 4.71
C ASP A 7 6.84 -8.21 3.99
N PHE A 8 6.86 -8.17 2.66
CA PHE A 8 5.77 -7.60 1.87
C PHE A 8 4.50 -8.45 1.98
N SER A 9 4.63 -9.77 1.91
CA SER A 9 3.52 -10.71 2.07
C SER A 9 2.87 -10.59 3.46
N ASP A 10 3.69 -10.56 4.50
CA ASP A 10 3.25 -10.44 5.90
C ASP A 10 2.58 -9.09 6.16
N PHE A 11 3.06 -8.03 5.53
CA PHE A 11 2.44 -6.71 5.63
C PHE A 11 1.07 -6.68 4.95
N VAL A 12 0.95 -7.21 3.73
CA VAL A 12 -0.34 -7.35 3.03
C VAL A 12 -1.31 -8.19 3.86
N ALA A 13 -0.84 -9.29 4.45
CA ALA A 13 -1.64 -10.10 5.35
C ALA A 13 -2.14 -9.29 6.56
N ALA A 14 -1.31 -8.42 7.15
CA ALA A 14 -1.69 -7.54 8.26
C ALA A 14 -2.74 -6.50 7.87
N LEU A 15 -2.61 -5.90 6.68
CA LEU A 15 -3.60 -4.97 6.11
C LEU A 15 -4.94 -5.67 5.89
N ASN A 16 -4.92 -6.84 5.25
CA ASN A 16 -6.11 -7.64 4.96
C ASN A 16 -6.84 -8.08 6.23
N ARG A 17 -6.12 -8.61 7.23
CA ARG A 17 -6.70 -9.00 8.54
C ARG A 17 -7.43 -7.85 9.22
N ASN A 18 -6.92 -6.64 9.08
CA ASN A 18 -7.49 -5.44 9.69
C ASN A 18 -8.49 -4.70 8.80
N ARG A 19 -8.79 -5.25 7.61
CA ARG A 19 -9.71 -4.68 6.61
C ARG A 19 -9.31 -3.26 6.21
N VAL A 20 -8.01 -3.04 6.01
CA VAL A 20 -7.51 -1.77 5.49
C VAL A 20 -7.93 -1.63 4.02
N GLU A 21 -8.46 -0.48 3.68
CA GLU A 21 -8.73 -0.06 2.31
C GLU A 21 -7.43 0.50 1.70
N PHE A 22 -6.78 -0.28 0.84
CA PHE A 22 -5.52 0.11 0.18
C PHE A 22 -5.48 -0.32 -1.29
N VAL A 23 -4.55 0.28 -2.03
CA VAL A 23 -4.20 -0.03 -3.41
C VAL A 23 -2.68 -0.06 -3.53
N ILE A 24 -2.11 -1.09 -4.13
CA ILE A 24 -0.69 -1.15 -4.49
C ILE A 24 -0.46 -0.24 -5.69
N VAL A 25 0.52 0.67 -5.58
CA VAL A 25 0.85 1.67 -6.61
C VAL A 25 2.31 1.50 -7.02
N GLY A 26 2.84 2.44 -7.83
CA GLY A 26 4.25 2.45 -8.19
C GLY A 26 4.70 1.24 -9.02
N ALA A 27 5.95 0.81 -8.82
CA ALA A 27 6.59 -0.21 -9.67
C ALA A 27 5.92 -1.58 -9.61
N PHE A 28 5.34 -1.97 -8.47
CA PHE A 28 4.61 -3.24 -8.33
C PHE A 28 3.30 -3.21 -9.14
N SER A 29 2.61 -2.08 -9.17
CA SER A 29 1.43 -1.90 -10.04
C SER A 29 1.80 -1.91 -11.52
N LEU A 30 2.94 -1.31 -11.90
CA LEU A 30 3.44 -1.36 -13.28
C LEU A 30 3.83 -2.79 -13.69
N ALA A 31 4.47 -3.55 -12.79
CA ALA A 31 4.81 -4.94 -13.03
C ALA A 31 3.55 -5.81 -13.25
N PHE A 32 2.49 -5.59 -12.46
CA PHE A 32 1.19 -6.22 -12.66
C PHE A 32 0.60 -5.92 -14.04
N LEU A 33 0.75 -4.68 -14.53
CA LEU A 33 0.29 -4.24 -15.85
C LEU A 33 1.23 -4.66 -17.01
N GLY A 34 2.28 -5.44 -16.75
CA GLY A 34 3.20 -5.97 -17.76
C GLY A 34 4.40 -5.07 -18.09
N TYR A 35 4.67 -4.04 -17.28
CA TYR A 35 5.78 -3.10 -17.44
C TYR A 35 6.72 -3.15 -16.21
N PRO A 36 7.42 -4.29 -15.96
CA PRO A 36 8.25 -4.45 -14.77
C PRO A 36 9.42 -3.47 -14.75
N ARG A 37 9.69 -2.89 -13.57
CA ARG A 37 10.84 -2.04 -13.28
C ARG A 37 11.46 -2.49 -11.96
N ALA A 38 12.80 -2.56 -11.91
CA ALA A 38 13.50 -2.84 -10.67
C ALA A 38 13.21 -1.75 -9.63
N THR A 39 12.90 -2.18 -8.40
CA THR A 39 12.50 -1.31 -7.30
C THR A 39 12.96 -1.95 -5.98
N GLY A 40 13.19 -1.14 -4.96
CA GLY A 40 13.62 -1.61 -3.63
C GLY A 40 12.54 -1.44 -2.56
N ASP A 41 11.33 -1.13 -3.00
CA ASP A 41 10.24 -0.59 -2.24
C ASP A 41 8.90 -1.05 -2.81
N ILE A 42 7.90 -1.15 -1.95
CA ILE A 42 6.50 -1.30 -2.34
C ILE A 42 5.69 -0.14 -1.78
N ASP A 43 4.88 0.46 -2.65
CA ASP A 43 4.07 1.61 -2.33
C ASP A 43 2.61 1.19 -2.15
N PHE A 44 2.02 1.58 -1.03
CA PHE A 44 0.60 1.38 -0.74
C PHE A 44 -0.09 2.74 -0.64
N TRP A 45 -1.01 3.00 -1.55
CA TRP A 45 -1.97 4.07 -1.34
C TRP A 45 -3.05 3.60 -0.36
N ILE A 46 -3.25 4.37 0.70
CA ILE A 46 -4.23 4.15 1.76
C ILE A 46 -5.38 5.12 1.53
N ARG A 47 -6.62 4.61 1.53
CA ARG A 47 -7.81 5.45 1.42
C ARG A 47 -7.88 6.41 2.61
N PRO A 48 -7.89 7.75 2.42
CA PRO A 48 -7.72 8.73 3.50
C PRO A 48 -9.01 8.99 4.29
N THR A 49 -9.56 7.96 4.93
CA THR A 49 -10.72 8.08 5.84
C THR A 49 -10.30 7.85 7.28
N ALA A 50 -11.00 8.47 8.23
CA ALA A 50 -10.70 8.30 9.66
C ALA A 50 -10.82 6.83 10.12
N SER A 51 -11.84 6.11 9.64
CA SER A 51 -12.01 4.68 9.95
C SER A 51 -10.90 3.81 9.38
N ASN A 52 -10.42 4.14 8.17
CA ASN A 52 -9.33 3.39 7.55
C ASN A 52 -7.98 3.71 8.22
N ALA A 53 -7.75 4.97 8.64
CA ALA A 53 -6.57 5.32 9.43
C ALA A 53 -6.50 4.51 10.75
N GLU A 54 -7.63 4.29 11.42
CA GLU A 54 -7.67 3.40 12.59
C GLU A 54 -7.36 1.94 12.25
N ALA A 55 -7.82 1.46 11.09
CA ALA A 55 -7.49 0.13 10.60
C ALA A 55 -5.99 -0.02 10.32
N VAL A 56 -5.37 0.99 9.70
CA VAL A 56 -3.93 1.02 9.46
C VAL A 56 -3.15 0.98 10.77
N LEU A 57 -3.54 1.75 11.79
CA LEU A 57 -2.87 1.71 13.09
C LEU A 57 -2.90 0.32 13.74
N ARG A 58 -4.03 -0.41 13.60
CA ARG A 58 -4.11 -1.80 14.06
C ARG A 58 -3.22 -2.72 13.22
N ALA A 59 -3.23 -2.58 11.89
CA ALA A 59 -2.37 -3.36 11.00
C ALA A 59 -0.88 -3.16 11.29
N LEU A 60 -0.44 -1.92 11.51
CA LEU A 60 0.93 -1.58 11.91
C LEU A 60 1.30 -2.22 13.24
N LYS A 61 0.39 -2.20 14.22
CA LYS A 61 0.58 -2.86 15.51
C LYS A 61 0.74 -4.38 15.37
N ASP A 62 -0.08 -5.00 14.52
CA ASP A 62 -0.05 -6.44 14.27
C ASP A 62 1.19 -6.87 13.48
N PHE A 63 1.67 -6.02 12.57
CA PHE A 63 2.88 -6.26 11.79
C PHE A 63 4.18 -6.12 12.61
N GLY A 64 4.11 -5.47 13.78
CA GLY A 64 5.25 -5.35 14.71
C GLY A 64 5.68 -3.92 15.04
N PHE A 65 5.04 -2.91 14.45
CA PHE A 65 5.38 -1.50 14.62
C PHE A 65 4.63 -0.82 15.78
N LYS A 66 4.52 -1.52 16.92
CA LYS A 66 3.72 -1.08 18.09
C LYS A 66 4.23 0.23 18.73
N SER A 67 5.49 0.60 18.50
CA SER A 67 6.19 1.70 19.19
C SER A 67 6.49 2.91 18.32
N LEU A 68 5.99 2.98 17.08
CA LEU A 68 6.36 4.08 16.16
C LEU A 68 5.74 5.43 16.52
N GLY A 69 4.77 5.48 17.44
CA GLY A 69 4.09 6.72 17.79
C GLY A 69 3.29 7.35 16.63
N ILE A 70 3.06 6.60 15.54
CA ILE A 70 2.25 7.03 14.40
C ILE A 70 0.84 7.29 14.90
N THR A 71 0.34 8.48 14.59
CA THR A 71 -1.03 8.88 14.92
C THR A 71 -1.94 8.77 13.70
N LYS A 72 -3.27 8.85 13.92
CA LYS A 72 -4.22 8.96 12.81
C LYS A 72 -3.94 10.21 11.97
N ASP A 73 -3.56 11.31 12.63
CA ASP A 73 -3.30 12.57 11.98
C ASP A 73 -2.07 12.49 11.07
N ASP A 74 -1.05 11.71 11.44
CA ASP A 74 0.10 11.47 10.56
C ASP A 74 -0.32 10.77 9.27
N ILE A 75 -1.17 9.74 9.36
CA ILE A 75 -1.71 9.03 8.19
C ILE A 75 -2.53 10.00 7.32
N LEU A 76 -3.42 10.77 7.92
CA LEU A 76 -4.34 11.67 7.21
C LEU A 76 -3.67 12.96 6.70
N SER A 77 -2.50 13.31 7.22
CA SER A 77 -1.80 14.56 6.85
C SER A 77 -1.29 14.59 5.40
N GLY A 78 -1.20 13.43 4.74
CA GLY A 78 -0.52 13.30 3.45
C GLY A 78 0.98 13.06 3.56
N LYS A 79 1.52 12.92 4.78
CA LYS A 79 2.92 12.48 4.97
C LYS A 79 3.07 11.04 4.49
N VAL A 80 4.21 10.76 3.87
CA VAL A 80 4.62 9.39 3.56
C VAL A 80 5.12 8.74 4.85
N ILE A 81 4.58 7.56 5.18
CA ILE A 81 5.09 6.74 6.27
C ILE A 81 5.95 5.64 5.66
N GLN A 82 7.25 5.72 5.89
CA GLN A 82 8.23 4.74 5.40
C GLN A 82 8.60 3.75 6.50
N MET A 83 8.65 2.47 6.15
CA MET A 83 9.11 1.37 6.99
C MET A 83 10.19 0.57 6.28
N GLY A 84 11.29 0.28 6.98
CA GLY A 84 12.43 -0.45 6.42
C GLY A 84 13.31 0.41 5.51
N PHE A 85 14.14 -0.28 4.71
CA PHE A 85 15.09 0.30 3.78
C PHE A 85 15.25 -0.60 2.54
N PRO A 86 15.62 -0.05 1.37
CA PRO A 86 15.80 -0.86 0.16
C PRO A 86 16.81 -2.01 0.39
N PRO A 87 16.57 -3.22 -0.13
CA PRO A 87 15.55 -3.57 -1.14
C PRO A 87 14.19 -4.01 -0.55
N VAL A 88 13.97 -3.83 0.76
CA VAL A 88 12.73 -4.22 1.45
C VAL A 88 12.18 -3.01 2.22
N ARG A 89 11.74 -2.00 1.45
CA ARG A 89 11.07 -0.81 1.98
C ARG A 89 9.58 -0.84 1.70
N ILE A 90 8.79 -0.33 2.63
CA ILE A 90 7.34 -0.21 2.50
C ILE A 90 6.97 1.25 2.71
N ASP A 91 6.26 1.84 1.76
CA ASP A 91 5.79 3.22 1.82
C ASP A 91 4.26 3.27 1.87
N LEU A 92 3.72 4.01 2.84
CA LEU A 92 2.29 4.32 2.91
C LEU A 92 2.06 5.75 2.44
N LEU A 93 1.20 5.88 1.43
CA LEU A 93 0.83 7.13 0.78
C LEU A 93 -0.67 7.35 1.01
N THR A 94 -1.10 8.59 1.28
CA THR A 94 -2.53 8.94 1.27
C THR A 94 -2.88 9.93 0.15
N LYS A 95 -1.86 10.41 -0.57
CA LYS A 95 -1.97 11.30 -1.72
C LYS A 95 -1.07 10.81 -2.84
N LEU A 96 -1.55 10.93 -4.07
CA LEU A 96 -0.77 10.80 -5.29
C LEU A 96 -0.98 12.06 -6.13
N ASP A 97 0.11 12.61 -6.66
CA ASP A 97 0.03 13.81 -7.47
C ASP A 97 -0.66 13.51 -8.81
N GLY A 98 -1.52 14.44 -9.24
CA GLY A 98 -2.23 14.32 -10.52
C GLY A 98 -3.46 13.41 -10.50
N VAL A 99 -3.79 12.78 -9.37
CA VAL A 99 -4.90 11.82 -9.28
C VAL A 99 -5.70 11.99 -7.99
N THR A 100 -7.03 11.95 -8.08
CA THR A 100 -7.94 12.00 -6.93
C THR A 100 -8.08 10.66 -6.22
N ALA A 101 -8.52 10.69 -4.97
CA ALA A 101 -8.80 9.47 -4.20
C ALA A 101 -9.93 8.65 -4.84
N GLU A 102 -10.91 9.33 -5.44
CA GLU A 102 -12.04 8.73 -6.14
C GLU A 102 -11.58 8.01 -7.42
N GLU A 103 -10.65 8.58 -8.18
CA GLU A 103 -10.08 7.95 -9.37
C GLU A 103 -9.23 6.73 -9.00
N ILE A 104 -8.38 6.83 -7.97
CA ILE A 104 -7.58 5.70 -7.48
C ILE A 104 -8.50 4.56 -7.03
N TRP A 105 -9.51 4.88 -6.22
CA TRP A 105 -10.42 3.87 -5.70
C TRP A 105 -11.32 3.30 -6.79
N GLY A 106 -11.86 4.12 -7.69
CA GLY A 106 -12.78 3.73 -8.74
C GLY A 106 -12.14 2.86 -9.84
N ASN A 107 -10.87 3.10 -10.16
CA ASN A 107 -10.17 2.42 -11.25
C ASN A 107 -9.21 1.30 -10.79
N ARG A 108 -9.24 0.95 -9.50
CA ARG A 108 -8.39 -0.12 -8.95
C ARG A 108 -8.72 -1.47 -9.61
N GLN A 109 -7.70 -2.27 -9.87
CA GLN A 109 -7.84 -3.59 -10.49
C GLN A 109 -7.45 -4.68 -9.51
N GLU A 110 -8.29 -5.70 -9.36
CA GLU A 110 -7.97 -6.85 -8.51
C GLU A 110 -6.89 -7.71 -9.18
N GLY A 111 -5.95 -8.19 -8.39
CA GLY A 111 -4.92 -9.10 -8.84
C GLY A 111 -4.23 -9.83 -7.68
N PRO A 112 -3.46 -10.87 -7.99
CA PRO A 112 -2.72 -11.61 -6.98
C PRO A 112 -1.44 -10.88 -6.58
N PHE A 113 -1.07 -10.99 -5.31
CA PHE A 113 0.21 -10.61 -4.74
C PHE A 113 0.71 -11.73 -3.84
N GLY A 114 1.52 -12.62 -4.39
CA GLY A 114 1.82 -13.91 -3.75
C GLY A 114 0.54 -14.72 -3.61
N GLU A 115 0.17 -15.06 -2.37
CA GLU A 115 -1.08 -15.75 -2.02
C GLU A 115 -2.27 -14.81 -1.75
N HIS A 116 -2.04 -13.50 -1.71
CA HIS A 116 -3.06 -12.51 -1.35
C HIS A 116 -3.80 -11.99 -2.58
N ALA A 117 -5.12 -11.84 -2.49
CA ALA A 117 -5.88 -11.00 -3.41
C ALA A 117 -5.75 -9.53 -2.95
N VAL A 118 -5.33 -8.65 -3.85
CA VAL A 118 -5.11 -7.23 -3.58
C VAL A 118 -5.63 -6.39 -4.74
N PHE A 119 -5.63 -5.07 -4.55
CA PHE A 119 -5.93 -4.11 -5.60
C PHE A 119 -4.66 -3.38 -6.05
N TYR A 120 -4.52 -3.18 -7.35
CA TYR A 120 -3.47 -2.39 -7.99
C TYR A 120 -4.06 -1.14 -8.63
N LEU A 121 -3.24 -0.10 -8.81
CA LEU A 121 -3.65 1.08 -9.57
C LEU A 121 -3.86 0.74 -11.04
N GLY A 122 -5.02 1.12 -11.59
CA GLY A 122 -5.33 0.89 -13.00
C GLY A 122 -4.40 1.65 -13.94
N LYS A 123 -4.18 1.09 -15.14
CA LYS A 123 -3.34 1.71 -16.18
C LYS A 123 -3.82 3.12 -16.56
N ASP A 124 -5.14 3.33 -16.57
CA ASP A 124 -5.78 4.60 -16.97
C ASP A 124 -5.48 5.76 -16.00
N THR A 125 -4.81 5.46 -14.88
CA THR A 125 -4.47 6.42 -13.83
C THR A 125 -2.99 6.79 -13.82
N PHE A 126 -2.15 6.11 -14.61
CA PHE A 126 -0.78 6.54 -14.88
C PHE A 126 -0.82 7.56 -16.02
N ILE A 127 -0.58 8.84 -15.69
CA ILE A 127 -0.48 9.94 -16.65
C ILE A 127 0.84 9.84 -17.43
#